data_AF-A0A6P7FU82-F1
#
_entry.id   AF-A0A6P7FU82-F1
#
_cell.length_a   1.000
_cell.length_b   1.000
_cell.length_c   1.000
_cell.angle_alpha   90.00
_cell.angle_beta   90.00
_cell.angle_gamma   90.00
#
_symmetry.space_group_name_H-M   'P 1'
#
loop_
_entity.id
_entity.type
_entity.pdbx_description
1 polymer ?
#
loop_
_entity_poly.entity_id
_entity_poly.type
_entity_poly.pdbx_seq_one_letter_code
_entity_poly.pdbx_strand_id
1 'polypeptide(L)'
;MANDREILREIWEGKLPICFRLDSEEVADVREPDPFYLMVPRLSYFPLVTDKIKRHFLKYVDCEKSEQEMWLEYNGQPLKWHYPIGVLFDLSFDKDEILPWNIIVHFDKFPEAEIFRFSNK
;
A
#
# COMPACT_ATOMS: atom_id res chain seq x y z
N MET A 1 -27.92 -22.31 -0.01
CA MET A 1 -28.54 -20.99 -0.30
C MET A 1 -28.25 -19.94 0.76
N ALA A 2 -28.69 -20.06 2.02
CA ALA A 2 -28.35 -19.06 3.06
C ALA A 2 -26.85 -19.06 3.43
N ASN A 3 -26.25 -20.24 3.55
CA ASN A 3 -24.82 -20.44 3.85
C ASN A 3 -23.91 -19.81 2.79
N ASP A 4 -24.29 -19.89 1.51
CA ASP A 4 -23.49 -19.34 0.40
C ASP A 4 -23.44 -17.81 0.48
N ARG A 5 -24.53 -17.16 0.92
CA ARG A 5 -24.58 -15.71 1.11
C ARG A 5 -23.69 -15.25 2.27
N GLU A 6 -23.62 -16.04 3.34
CA GLU A 6 -22.75 -15.75 4.47
C GLU A 6 -21.28 -15.84 4.05
N ILE A 7 -20.89 -16.91 3.35
CA ILE A 7 -19.52 -17.06 2.81
C ILE A 7 -19.14 -15.88 1.90
N LEU A 8 -20.02 -15.50 0.96
CA LEU A 8 -19.77 -14.36 0.08
C LEU A 8 -19.58 -13.05 0.86
N ARG A 9 -20.35 -12.85 1.94
CA ARG A 9 -20.23 -11.68 2.79
C ARG A 9 -18.89 -11.67 3.54
N GLU A 10 -18.48 -12.79 4.13
CA GLU A 10 -17.19 -12.88 4.83
C GLU A 10 -16.01 -12.59 3.89
N ILE A 11 -16.05 -13.11 2.66
CA ILE A 11 -15.03 -12.82 1.64
C ILE A 11 -15.04 -11.33 1.27
N TRP A 12 -16.21 -10.73 1.10
CA TRP A 12 -16.36 -9.32 0.75
C TRP A 12 -15.91 -8.36 1.85
N GLU A 13 -16.25 -8.68 3.10
CA GLU A 13 -15.92 -7.86 4.28
C GLU A 13 -14.49 -8.08 4.80
N GLY A 14 -13.78 -9.06 4.26
CA GLY A 14 -12.40 -9.38 4.61
C GLY A 14 -11.46 -8.18 4.46
N LYS A 15 -10.73 -7.86 5.53
CA LYS A 15 -9.77 -6.75 5.61
C LYS A 15 -8.40 -7.20 6.09
N LEU A 16 -7.38 -6.44 5.75
CA LEU A 16 -6.00 -6.61 6.17
C LEU A 16 -5.55 -5.40 6.99
N PRO A 17 -4.92 -5.61 8.16
CA PRO A 17 -4.25 -4.55 8.88
C PRO A 17 -2.91 -4.24 8.19
N ILE A 18 -2.78 -3.04 7.66
CA ILE A 18 -1.57 -2.58 6.97
C ILE A 18 -0.97 -1.40 7.71
N CYS A 19 0.35 -1.43 7.90
CA CYS A 19 1.16 -0.33 8.41
C CYS A 19 1.96 0.25 7.26
N PHE A 20 1.66 1.50 6.90
CA PHE A 20 2.41 2.23 5.88
C PHE A 20 3.48 3.08 6.55
N ARG A 21 4.69 3.04 6.01
CA ARG A 21 5.84 3.86 6.45
C ARG A 21 6.42 4.57 5.23
N LEU A 22 6.85 5.82 5.39
CA LEU A 22 7.63 6.50 4.37
C LEU A 22 9.04 5.91 4.35
N ASP A 23 9.63 5.79 3.17
CA ASP A 23 11.03 5.42 3.06
C ASP A 23 11.95 6.43 3.77
N SER A 24 12.94 5.91 4.50
CA SER A 24 13.83 6.73 5.33
C SER A 24 14.74 7.66 4.53
N GLU A 25 15.06 7.32 3.28
CA GLU A 25 15.85 8.18 2.39
C GLU A 25 15.03 9.34 1.80
N GLU A 26 13.70 9.28 1.91
CA GLU A 26 12.78 10.27 1.34
C GLU A 26 12.20 11.26 2.36
N VAL A 27 12.55 11.11 3.65
CA VAL A 27 12.13 12.03 4.70
C VAL A 27 12.95 13.32 4.60
N ALA A 28 12.29 14.43 4.27
CA ALA A 28 12.93 15.73 4.16
C ALA A 28 13.04 16.47 5.51
N ASP A 29 12.12 16.19 6.43
CA ASP A 29 12.05 16.85 7.74
C ASP A 29 12.97 16.15 8.77
N VAL A 30 13.38 16.88 9.80
CA VAL A 30 14.20 16.35 10.92
C VAL A 30 13.42 15.30 11.72
N ARG A 31 12.09 15.37 11.66
CA ARG A 31 11.19 14.46 12.35
C ARG A 31 10.69 13.37 11.41
N GLU A 32 10.93 12.12 11.78
CA GLU A 32 10.34 10.97 11.08
C GLU A 32 8.80 11.04 11.11
N PRO A 33 8.13 10.76 9.96
CA PRO A 33 6.69 10.75 9.89
C PRO A 33 6.10 9.59 10.70
N ASP A 34 5.00 9.87 11.39
CA ASP A 34 4.28 8.82 12.12
C ASP A 34 3.74 7.77 11.12
N PRO A 35 3.88 6.46 11.43
CA PRO A 35 3.36 5.39 10.58
C PRO A 35 1.85 5.48 10.44
N PHE A 36 1.34 5.18 9.25
CA PHE A 36 -0.08 5.27 8.93
C PHE A 36 -0.72 3.88 8.92
N TYR A 37 -1.62 3.61 9.85
CA TYR A 37 -2.30 2.31 9.97
C TYR A 37 -3.69 2.35 9.31
N LEU A 38 -4.01 1.33 8.51
CA LEU A 38 -5.31 1.23 7.85
C LEU A 38 -5.78 -0.21 7.73
N MET A 39 -7.09 -0.43 7.95
CA MET A 39 -7.76 -1.68 7.61
C MET A 39 -8.22 -1.64 6.16
N VAL A 40 -7.57 -2.40 5.29
CA VAL A 40 -7.75 -2.33 3.85
C VAL A 40 -8.52 -3.55 3.32
N PRO A 41 -9.56 -3.40 2.49
CA PRO A 41 -10.30 -4.54 1.95
C PRO A 41 -9.42 -5.44 1.08
N ARG A 42 -9.54 -6.76 1.25
CA ARG A 42 -8.82 -7.76 0.43
C ARG A 42 -9.23 -7.67 -1.05
N LEU A 43 -10.52 -7.48 -1.29
CA LEU A 43 -11.12 -7.34 -2.63
C LEU A 43 -11.13 -5.88 -3.11
N SER A 44 -9.95 -5.25 -3.09
CA SER A 44 -9.72 -3.91 -3.63
C SER A 44 -8.33 -3.83 -4.24
N TYR A 45 -7.98 -2.68 -4.82
CA TYR A 45 -6.66 -2.37 -5.38
C TYR A 45 -6.05 -1.18 -4.64
N PHE A 46 -4.72 -1.17 -4.49
CA PHE A 46 -4.03 -0.10 -3.77
C PHE A 46 -4.35 1.31 -4.29
N PRO A 47 -4.40 1.59 -5.61
CA PRO A 47 -4.66 2.94 -6.10
C PRO A 47 -6.01 3.52 -5.66
N LEU A 48 -6.97 2.66 -5.28
CA LEU A 48 -8.29 3.08 -4.79
C LEU A 48 -8.31 3.46 -3.30
N VAL A 49 -7.26 3.13 -2.55
CA VAL A 49 -7.19 3.35 -1.09
C VAL A 49 -6.03 4.27 -0.69
N THR A 50 -5.16 4.63 -1.63
CA THR A 50 -3.92 5.36 -1.39
C THR A 50 -4.08 6.87 -1.22
N ASP A 51 -5.21 7.48 -1.56
CA ASP A 51 -5.40 8.94 -1.47
C ASP A 51 -5.20 9.51 -0.06
N LYS A 52 -5.59 8.75 0.97
CA LYS A 52 -5.39 9.16 2.38
C LYS A 52 -3.93 9.03 2.78
N ILE A 53 -3.27 7.98 2.30
CA ILE A 53 -1.87 7.64 2.57
C ILE A 53 -0.97 8.70 1.94
N LYS A 54 -1.19 8.99 0.65
CA LYS A 54 -0.48 10.03 -0.09
C LYS A 54 -0.59 11.38 0.64
N ARG A 55 -1.79 11.83 1.00
CA ARG A 55 -1.99 13.11 1.71
C ARG A 55 -1.32 13.19 3.09
N HIS A 56 -1.14 12.05 3.77
CA HIS A 56 -0.44 12.00 5.05
C HIS A 56 1.06 12.22 4.87
N PHE A 57 1.68 11.47 3.95
CA PHE A 57 3.14 11.49 3.76
C PHE A 57 3.65 12.66 2.93
N LEU A 58 2.85 13.23 2.02
CA LEU A 58 3.23 14.40 1.22
C LEU A 58 3.66 15.62 2.06
N LYS A 59 3.29 15.69 3.34
CA LYS A 59 3.69 16.77 4.26
C LYS A 59 5.15 16.69 4.69
N TYR A 60 5.77 15.53 4.52
CA TYR A 60 7.12 15.20 5.00
C TYR A 60 8.12 14.98 3.86
N VAL A 61 7.65 15.10 2.61
CA VAL A 61 8.42 14.88 1.39
C VAL A 61 8.64 16.23 0.71
N ASP A 62 9.83 16.41 0.11
CA ASP A 62 10.16 17.61 -0.65
C ASP A 62 9.18 17.88 -1.81
N CYS A 63 8.95 19.16 -2.10
CA CYS A 63 8.02 19.60 -3.14
C CYS A 63 8.36 19.00 -4.52
N GLU A 64 9.64 18.83 -4.86
CA GLU A 64 10.05 18.25 -6.15
C GLU A 64 9.67 16.76 -6.29
N LYS A 65 9.70 16.01 -5.19
CA LYS A 65 9.29 14.59 -5.15
C LYS A 65 7.78 14.43 -5.02
N SER A 66 7.07 15.47 -4.58
CA SER A 66 5.61 15.44 -4.38
C SER A 66 4.81 15.28 -5.68
N GLU A 67 5.37 15.74 -6.80
CA GLU A 67 4.79 15.65 -8.15
C GLU A 67 4.96 14.26 -8.77
N GLN A 68 5.83 13.42 -8.20
CA GLN A 68 6.05 12.08 -8.70
C GLN A 68 4.93 11.11 -8.29
N GLU A 69 4.89 9.98 -8.99
CA GLU A 69 3.91 8.94 -8.79
C GLU A 69 4.31 8.07 -7.60
N MET A 70 3.43 8.01 -6.59
CA MET A 70 3.64 7.20 -5.40
C MET A 70 3.60 5.72 -5.75
N TRP A 71 4.50 4.92 -5.22
CA TRP A 71 4.47 3.46 -5.33
C TRP A 71 4.73 2.80 -3.98
N LEU A 72 4.51 1.48 -3.90
CA LEU A 72 4.55 0.71 -2.67
C LEU A 72 5.56 -0.41 -2.78
N GLU A 73 6.30 -0.65 -1.70
CA GLU A 73 7.30 -1.72 -1.59
C GLU A 73 6.99 -2.61 -0.39
N TYR A 74 7.32 -3.89 -0.53
CA TYR A 74 7.36 -4.82 0.58
C TYR A 74 8.57 -5.76 0.43
N ASN A 75 9.38 -5.88 1.47
CA ASN A 75 10.58 -6.72 1.51
C ASN A 75 11.51 -6.53 0.29
N GLY A 76 11.77 -5.28 -0.13
CA GLY A 76 12.63 -4.98 -1.28
C GLY A 76 11.98 -5.21 -2.64
N GLN A 77 10.68 -5.53 -2.69
CA GLN A 77 9.95 -5.79 -3.94
C GLN A 77 8.83 -4.78 -4.17
N PRO A 78 8.78 -4.13 -5.34
CA PRO A 78 7.66 -3.29 -5.73
C PRO A 78 6.34 -4.06 -5.80
N LEU A 79 5.33 -3.57 -5.10
CA LEU A 79 4.00 -4.17 -5.10
C LEU A 79 3.25 -3.83 -6.38
N LYS A 80 2.89 -4.88 -7.12
CA LYS A 80 2.15 -4.81 -8.37
C LYS A 80 0.68 -4.47 -8.13
N TRP A 81 0.38 -3.19 -8.01
CA TRP A 81 -0.93 -2.66 -7.63
C TRP A 81 -2.11 -2.95 -8.59
N HIS A 82 -1.86 -3.60 -9.74
CA HIS A 82 -2.87 -4.10 -10.66
C HIS A 82 -3.43 -5.47 -10.24
N TYR A 83 -2.85 -6.07 -9.19
CA TYR A 83 -3.43 -7.22 -8.50
C TYR A 83 -4.25 -6.78 -7.28
N PRO A 84 -5.29 -7.54 -6.91
CA PRO A 84 -6.02 -7.29 -5.68
C PRO A 84 -5.11 -7.35 -4.45
N ILE A 85 -5.39 -6.51 -3.46
CA ILE A 85 -4.58 -6.38 -2.24
C ILE A 85 -4.49 -7.71 -1.49
N GLY A 86 -5.59 -8.46 -1.40
CA GLY A 86 -5.60 -9.78 -0.80
C GLY A 86 -4.67 -10.77 -1.51
N VAL A 87 -4.60 -10.72 -2.85
CA VAL A 87 -3.72 -11.58 -3.64
C VAL A 87 -2.25 -11.22 -3.41
N LEU A 88 -1.92 -9.93 -3.39
CA LEU A 88 -0.56 -9.47 -3.08
C LEU A 88 -0.13 -9.90 -1.69
N PHE A 89 -1.01 -9.76 -0.69
CA PHE A 89 -0.75 -10.22 0.67
C PHE A 89 -0.53 -11.74 0.71
N ASP A 90 -1.45 -12.53 0.16
CA ASP A 90 -1.36 -13.99 0.24
C ASP A 90 -0.15 -14.57 -0.54
N LEU A 91 0.37 -13.86 -1.54
CA LEU A 91 1.56 -14.26 -2.31
C LEU A 91 2.88 -13.83 -1.65
N SER A 92 2.92 -12.64 -1.07
CA SER A 92 4.15 -12.03 -0.57
C SER A 92 4.37 -12.25 0.93
N PHE A 93 3.30 -12.34 1.73
CA PHE A 93 3.40 -12.38 3.18
C PHE A 93 3.92 -13.75 3.66
N ASP A 94 5.05 -13.73 4.36
CA ASP A 94 5.64 -14.95 4.90
C ASP A 94 4.87 -15.42 6.15
N LYS A 95 4.85 -16.74 6.38
CA LYS A 95 4.13 -17.34 7.51
C LYS A 95 4.74 -17.03 8.87
N ASP A 96 6.03 -16.69 8.87
CA ASP A 96 6.78 -16.32 10.06
C ASP A 96 6.64 -14.82 10.40
N GLU A 97 6.05 -14.03 9.50
CA GLU A 97 5.78 -12.61 9.75
C GLU A 97 4.51 -12.40 10.60
N ILE A 98 4.57 -11.35 11.44
CA ILE A 98 3.49 -10.98 12.34
C ILE A 98 2.82 -9.73 11.78
N LEU A 99 1.48 -9.75 11.71
CA LEU A 99 0.68 -8.57 11.37
C LEU A 99 0.99 -7.39 12.32
N PRO A 100 0.86 -6.14 11.86
CA PRO A 100 0.32 -5.70 10.56
C PRO A 100 1.30 -5.87 9.40
N TRP A 101 0.78 -5.94 8.18
CA TRP A 101 1.60 -5.98 6.97
C TRP A 101 2.31 -4.63 6.80
N ASN A 102 3.64 -4.64 6.88
CA ASN A 102 4.45 -3.42 6.86
C ASN A 102 4.84 -3.08 5.41
N ILE A 103 4.23 -2.03 4.85
CA ILE A 103 4.48 -1.56 3.49
C ILE A 103 5.26 -0.25 3.54
N ILE A 104 6.28 -0.15 2.70
CA ILE A 104 7.05 1.07 2.52
C ILE A 104 6.43 1.87 1.36
N VAL A 105 6.26 3.16 1.57
CA VAL A 105 5.73 4.12 0.61
C VAL A 105 6.89 4.90 0.04
N HIS A 106 6.94 4.97 -1.28
CA HIS A 106 7.94 5.71 -2.02
C HIS A 106 7.27 6.75 -2.92
N PHE A 107 7.93 7.88 -3.08
CA PHE A 107 7.59 8.95 -4.00
C PHE A 107 8.65 9.16 -5.06
N ASP A 108 9.85 8.60 -4.92
CA ASP A 108 10.93 8.74 -5.90
C ASP A 108 11.26 7.40 -6.57
N LYS A 109 12.10 7.41 -7.62
CA LYS A 109 12.67 6.21 -8.27
C LYS A 109 11.62 5.14 -8.67
N PHE A 110 10.53 5.56 -9.31
CA PHE A 110 9.45 4.65 -9.70
C PHE A 110 9.96 3.45 -10.55
N PRO A 111 9.66 2.20 -10.17
CA PRO A 111 10.17 1.00 -10.85
C PRO A 111 9.37 0.66 -12.12
N GLU A 112 9.60 1.43 -13.19
CA GLU A 112 8.88 1.32 -14.48
C GLU A 112 8.97 -0.07 -15.14
N ALA A 113 10.04 -0.83 -14.86
CA ALA A 113 10.23 -2.17 -15.42
C ALA A 113 9.38 -3.24 -14.71
N GLU A 114 8.89 -2.98 -13.49
CA GLU A 114 8.26 -3.98 -12.63
C GLU A 114 6.77 -3.70 -12.38
N ILE A 115 6.38 -2.41 -12.36
CA ILE A 115 5.01 -1.98 -12.10
C ILE A 115 4.52 -1.02 -13.20
N PHE A 116 3.25 -1.16 -13.57
CA PHE A 116 2.59 -0.26 -14.52
C PHE A 116 2.23 1.06 -13.84
N ARG A 117 2.43 2.20 -14.49
CA ARG A 117 1.90 3.48 -14.00
C ARG A 117 0.37 3.48 -13.99
N PHE A 118 -0.22 4.05 -12.94
CA PHE A 118 -1.65 4.25 -12.80
C PHE A 118 -2.02 5.65 -13.33
N SER A 119 -2.26 5.73 -14.64
CA SER A 119 -2.64 6.97 -15.31
C SER A 119 -4.15 7.20 -15.22
N ASN A 120 -4.59 8.00 -14.25
CA ASN A 120 -5.92 8.63 -14.28
C ASN A 120 -5.88 9.83 -15.24
N LYS A 121 -5.88 9.56 -16.55
CA LYS A 121 -6.26 10.59 -17.54
C LYS A 121 -7.78 10.66 -17.64
#